data_AF-A0A7C1UJH2-F1
#
_entry.id   AF-A0A7C1UJH2-F1
#
_cell.length_a   1.000
_cell.length_b   1.000
_cell.length_c   1.000
_cell.angle_alpha   90.00
_cell.angle_beta   90.00
_cell.angle_gamma   90.00
#
_symmetry.space_group_name_H-M   'P 1'
#
loop_
_entity.id
_entity.type
_entity.pdbx_description
1 polymer ?
#
loop_
_entity_poly.entity_id
_entity_poly.type
_entity_poly.pdbx_seq_one_letter_code
_entity_poly.pdbx_strand_id
1 'polypeptide(L)'
;MTSVAERLDASRRIDWKYLLGEPQLRDVTVLDPVGDDLRTALEVFADRVRPVPIDDIELRDPGEPYSDLVVVPGANARRLEQALSLVPPGGWIYAEFPRRSLSSFRDPARLPGGFSPIRRYWVHPSHASPKAFVDLGSPGPVRALVARHTRGPIGRILSLMLRPAPIRRRLGPVALVARRNDPDTAGDPDHEDAAITRAADIGPGKGALVMLTPSFSASRHVIGLIVDPETGSLIRVAKTSRLADDTQLEAEARALTRIDTLPRPPRRPHLVAWRRLLGSRWLVQSAVGGEPMDRGAVSADPDGCADLITDWLSGLDRPGSSRPADDGRWSSLFEEPLGLLERGAPRNHVVVGLIGPTRALVEPLAHL
;
A
#
# COMPACT_ATOMS: atom_id res chain seq x y z
N MET A 1 -0.53 -7.14 25.86
CA MET A 1 -1.07 -7.32 24.50
C MET A 1 -1.15 -5.96 23.85
N THR A 2 -0.43 -5.73 22.75
CA THR A 2 -0.47 -4.47 21.99
C THR A 2 -1.86 -4.28 21.37
N SER A 3 -2.42 -3.07 21.45
CA SER A 3 -3.73 -2.76 20.87
C SER A 3 -3.71 -2.87 19.35
N VAL A 4 -4.89 -3.03 18.73
CA VAL A 4 -5.01 -3.05 17.25
C VAL A 4 -4.48 -1.76 16.62
N ALA A 5 -4.71 -0.61 17.26
CA ALA A 5 -4.24 0.68 16.78
C ALA A 5 -2.71 0.77 16.79
N GLU A 6 -2.06 0.37 17.88
CA GLU A 6 -0.59 0.33 17.97
C GLU A 6 0.02 -0.66 16.97
N ARG A 7 -0.59 -1.83 16.77
CA ARG A 7 -0.14 -2.78 15.74
C ARG A 7 -0.27 -2.20 14.34
N LEU A 8 -1.36 -1.49 14.04
CA LEU A 8 -1.54 -0.84 12.74
C LEU A 8 -0.49 0.25 12.52
N ASP A 9 -0.18 1.04 13.54
CA ASP A 9 0.82 2.09 13.44
C ASP A 9 2.22 1.51 13.22
N ALA A 10 2.60 0.50 14.03
CA ALA A 10 3.83 -0.26 13.84
C ALA A 10 3.92 -0.90 12.45
N SER A 11 2.82 -1.45 11.92
CA SER A 11 2.82 -2.06 10.58
C SER A 11 3.19 -1.07 9.48
N ARG A 12 2.80 0.22 9.61
CA ARG A 12 3.09 1.23 8.58
C ARG A 12 4.58 1.43 8.38
N ARG A 13 5.36 1.34 9.46
CA ARG A 13 6.81 1.47 9.41
C ARG A 13 7.48 0.40 8.54
N ILE A 14 6.83 -0.76 8.43
CA ILE A 14 7.28 -1.92 7.65
C ILE A 14 6.39 -2.22 6.43
N ASP A 15 5.61 -1.25 5.93
CA ASP A 15 4.83 -1.44 4.70
C ASP A 15 5.74 -1.75 3.50
N TRP A 16 7.06 -1.48 3.58
CA TRP A 16 8.04 -1.94 2.59
C TRP A 16 8.09 -3.47 2.43
N LYS A 17 7.57 -4.26 3.38
CA LYS A 17 7.50 -5.73 3.26
C LYS A 17 6.69 -6.18 2.05
N TYR A 18 5.75 -5.37 1.57
CA TYR A 18 4.97 -5.66 0.36
C TYR A 18 5.77 -5.45 -0.94
N LEU A 19 6.96 -4.87 -0.86
CA LEU A 19 7.92 -4.77 -1.97
C LEU A 19 8.77 -6.03 -2.12
N LEU A 20 8.70 -6.95 -1.15
CA LEU A 20 9.41 -8.22 -1.18
C LEU A 20 8.61 -9.30 -1.93
N GLY A 21 9.26 -10.44 -2.16
CA GLY A 21 8.60 -11.66 -2.60
C GLY A 21 7.57 -12.14 -1.59
N GLU A 22 7.92 -12.27 -0.31
CA GLU A 22 6.97 -12.65 0.74
C GLU A 22 6.83 -11.53 1.78
N PRO A 23 5.61 -11.05 2.08
CA PRO A 23 5.36 -10.00 3.06
C PRO A 23 5.38 -10.52 4.51
N GLN A 24 5.43 -11.84 4.72
CA GLN A 24 5.62 -12.44 6.04
C GLN A 24 7.09 -12.38 6.40
N LEU A 25 7.40 -11.68 7.50
CA LEU A 25 8.77 -11.56 7.98
C LEU A 25 9.03 -12.75 8.91
N ARG A 26 9.89 -13.69 8.51
CA ARG A 26 10.23 -14.85 9.36
C ARG A 26 11.46 -14.53 10.19
N ASP A 27 12.63 -14.72 9.61
CA ASP A 27 13.90 -14.36 10.24
C ASP A 27 14.46 -13.08 9.62
N VAL A 28 14.71 -12.07 10.46
CA VAL A 28 15.20 -10.76 10.04
C VAL A 28 16.49 -10.43 10.76
N THR A 29 17.57 -10.23 10.00
CA THR A 29 18.78 -9.58 10.50
C THR A 29 18.66 -8.08 10.26
N VAL A 30 18.85 -7.26 11.29
CA VAL A 30 18.80 -5.79 11.18
C VAL A 30 20.13 -5.19 11.61
N LEU A 31 20.71 -4.34 10.76
CA LEU A 31 22.00 -3.72 11.06
C LEU A 31 21.86 -2.48 11.93
N ASP A 32 22.61 -2.45 13.03
CA ASP A 32 22.65 -1.30 13.94
C ASP A 32 23.49 -0.14 13.38
N PRO A 33 23.14 1.12 13.72
CA PRO A 33 22.04 1.51 14.59
C PRO A 33 20.67 1.43 13.89
N VAL A 34 19.68 0.83 14.58
CA VAL A 34 18.26 0.85 14.19
C VAL A 34 17.46 1.79 15.10
N GLY A 35 16.54 2.57 14.53
CA GLY A 35 15.62 3.41 15.30
C GLY A 35 14.56 2.58 16.05
N ASP A 36 14.09 3.10 17.19
CA ASP A 36 13.13 2.40 18.06
C ASP A 36 11.82 2.06 17.35
N ASP A 37 11.36 2.91 16.42
CA ASP A 37 10.16 2.71 15.62
C ASP A 37 10.27 1.48 14.71
N LEU A 38 11.39 1.34 13.98
CA LEU A 38 11.65 0.20 13.11
C LEU A 38 11.90 -1.06 13.92
N ARG A 39 12.64 -0.97 15.04
CA ARG A 39 12.88 -2.10 15.94
C ARG A 39 11.57 -2.66 16.48
N THR A 40 10.73 -1.79 17.05
CA THR A 40 9.40 -2.17 17.58
C THR A 40 8.54 -2.81 16.48
N ALA A 41 8.51 -2.21 15.29
CA ALA A 41 7.74 -2.77 14.18
C ALA A 41 8.23 -4.15 13.74
N LEU A 42 9.54 -4.37 13.66
CA LEU A 42 10.11 -5.68 13.35
C LEU A 42 9.77 -6.70 14.44
N GLU A 43 9.92 -6.36 15.72
CA GLU A 43 9.61 -7.26 16.84
C GLU A 43 8.13 -7.67 16.91
N VAL A 44 7.22 -6.80 16.45
CA VAL A 44 5.76 -7.09 16.40
C VAL A 44 5.38 -8.01 15.24
N PHE A 45 6.12 -7.99 14.13
CA PHE A 45 5.69 -8.60 12.86
C PHE A 45 6.63 -9.66 12.29
N ALA A 46 7.86 -9.76 12.79
CA ALA A 46 8.79 -10.82 12.43
C ALA A 46 8.73 -11.96 13.44
N ASP A 47 8.88 -13.21 12.98
CA ASP A 47 8.98 -14.36 13.88
C ASP A 47 10.26 -14.30 14.72
N ARG A 48 11.36 -13.79 14.13
CA ARG A 48 12.65 -13.60 14.78
C ARG A 48 13.35 -12.34 14.26
N VAL A 49 13.89 -11.53 15.18
CA VAL A 49 14.72 -10.36 14.87
C VAL A 49 16.10 -10.52 15.49
N ARG A 50 17.15 -10.35 14.69
CA ARG A 50 18.56 -10.42 15.11
C ARG A 50 19.24 -9.09 14.84
N PRO A 51 19.43 -8.23 15.86
CA PRO A 51 20.24 -7.04 15.71
C PRO A 51 21.72 -7.44 15.54
N VAL A 52 22.41 -6.82 14.59
CA VAL A 52 23.83 -7.05 14.34
C VAL A 52 24.54 -5.70 14.34
N PRO A 53 25.44 -5.45 15.31
CA PRO A 53 26.34 -4.31 15.27
C PRO A 53 27.20 -4.37 14.01
N ILE A 54 27.36 -3.24 13.34
CA ILE A 54 28.10 -3.21 12.07
C ILE A 54 29.57 -3.62 12.22
N ASP A 55 30.15 -3.33 13.38
CA ASP A 55 31.53 -3.65 13.70
C ASP A 55 31.74 -5.15 13.98
N ASP A 56 30.65 -5.90 14.23
CA ASP A 56 30.71 -7.34 14.55
C ASP A 56 30.52 -8.24 13.33
N ILE A 57 30.25 -7.68 12.13
CA ILE A 57 30.00 -8.45 10.91
C ILE A 57 31.21 -9.35 10.55
N GLU A 58 32.43 -8.85 10.76
CA GLU A 58 33.67 -9.57 10.41
C GLU A 58 34.01 -10.70 11.39
N LEU A 59 33.40 -10.71 12.59
CA LEU A 59 33.70 -11.68 13.65
C LEU A 59 32.78 -12.90 13.63
N ARG A 60 31.80 -12.94 12.71
CA ARG A 60 30.76 -13.96 12.73
C ARG A 60 31.23 -15.24 12.05
N ASP A 61 30.95 -16.37 12.69
CA ASP A 61 31.30 -17.70 12.19
C ASP A 61 30.58 -17.99 10.86
N PRO A 62 31.29 -18.31 9.76
CA PRO A 62 30.69 -18.58 8.45
C PRO A 62 29.62 -19.69 8.42
N GLY A 63 29.52 -20.51 9.47
CA GLY A 63 28.57 -21.62 9.57
C GLY A 63 27.21 -21.27 10.18
N GLU A 64 27.01 -20.07 10.72
CA GLU A 64 25.73 -19.72 11.34
C GLU A 64 24.70 -19.32 10.27
N PRO A 65 23.51 -19.97 10.20
CA PRO A 65 22.55 -19.69 9.14
C PRO A 65 22.06 -18.24 9.22
N TYR A 66 22.28 -17.52 8.12
CA TYR A 66 21.82 -16.16 7.94
C TYR A 66 20.30 -16.10 7.83
N SER A 67 19.75 -14.93 8.17
CA SER A 67 18.32 -14.65 8.07
C SER A 67 17.88 -14.51 6.61
N ASP A 68 16.64 -14.90 6.33
CA ASP A 68 16.03 -14.80 4.98
C ASP A 68 15.89 -13.35 4.51
N LEU A 69 15.94 -12.38 5.43
CA LEU A 69 15.90 -10.95 5.17
C LEU A 69 16.98 -10.21 5.96
N VAL A 70 17.72 -9.33 5.27
CA VAL A 70 18.63 -8.35 5.86
C VAL A 70 18.07 -6.93 5.70
N VAL A 71 17.92 -6.20 6.79
CA VAL A 71 17.43 -4.81 6.83
C VAL A 71 18.58 -3.85 7.18
N VAL A 72 18.82 -2.87 6.33
CA VAL A 72 19.93 -1.91 6.46
C VAL A 72 19.39 -0.49 6.61
N PRO A 73 19.02 -0.05 7.84
CA PRO A 73 18.61 1.32 8.08
C PRO A 73 19.80 2.28 7.92
N GLY A 74 19.58 3.46 7.34
CA GLY A 74 20.63 4.46 7.15
C GLY A 74 21.80 3.95 6.29
N ALA A 75 21.49 3.18 5.25
CA ALA A 75 22.44 2.59 4.34
C ALA A 75 23.34 3.64 3.66
N ASN A 76 24.61 3.27 3.50
CA ASN A 76 25.58 3.92 2.63
C ASN A 76 26.34 2.83 1.87
N ALA A 77 27.26 3.21 0.97
CA ALA A 77 27.99 2.25 0.15
C ALA A 77 28.69 1.14 0.95
N ARG A 78 29.44 1.51 1.99
CA ARG A 78 30.18 0.56 2.85
C ARG A 78 29.23 -0.35 3.63
N ARG A 79 28.19 0.22 4.26
CA ARG A 79 27.20 -0.56 5.03
C ARG A 79 26.45 -1.55 4.15
N LEU A 80 26.10 -1.13 2.93
CA LEU A 80 25.43 -2.01 1.98
C LEU A 80 26.36 -3.15 1.57
N GLU A 81 27.61 -2.87 1.21
CA GLU A 81 28.59 -3.90 0.84
C GLU A 81 28.76 -4.97 1.93
N GLN A 82 28.90 -4.55 3.20
CA GLN A 82 28.96 -5.46 4.34
C GLN A 82 27.66 -6.24 4.53
N ALA A 83 26.50 -5.61 4.30
CA ALA A 83 25.21 -6.29 4.42
C ALA A 83 24.99 -7.35 3.34
N LEU A 84 25.53 -7.16 2.12
CA LEU A 84 25.33 -8.10 1.00
C LEU A 84 25.95 -9.47 1.30
N SER A 85 27.04 -9.56 2.08
CA SER A 85 27.63 -10.84 2.46
C SER A 85 26.75 -11.63 3.43
N LEU A 86 25.88 -10.95 4.18
CA LEU A 86 24.96 -11.55 5.15
C LEU A 86 23.68 -12.11 4.52
N VAL A 87 23.40 -11.84 3.25
CA VAL A 87 22.17 -12.32 2.61
C VAL A 87 22.44 -13.73 2.09
N PRO A 88 21.74 -14.77 2.55
CA PRO A 88 21.92 -16.12 1.99
C PRO A 88 21.39 -16.18 0.55
N PRO A 89 21.79 -17.18 -0.26
CA PRO A 89 21.13 -17.45 -1.54
C PRO A 89 19.61 -17.54 -1.37
N GLY A 90 18.85 -16.93 -2.28
CA GLY A 90 17.39 -16.82 -2.19
C GLY A 90 16.87 -15.78 -1.19
N GLY A 91 17.72 -15.27 -0.30
CA GLY A 91 17.38 -14.25 0.69
C GLY A 91 17.22 -12.84 0.10
N TRP A 92 16.61 -11.95 0.88
CA TRP A 92 16.32 -10.57 0.50
C TRP A 92 17.16 -9.57 1.28
N ILE A 93 17.38 -8.41 0.66
CA ILE A 93 17.90 -7.22 1.31
C ILE A 93 16.97 -6.02 1.08
N TYR A 94 16.68 -5.31 2.16
CA TYR A 94 16.01 -4.01 2.15
C TYR A 94 16.92 -2.95 2.77
N ALA A 95 17.26 -1.91 2.03
CA ALA A 95 18.20 -0.88 2.46
C ALA A 95 17.62 0.53 2.35
N GLU A 96 17.71 1.32 3.43
CA GLU A 96 17.16 2.67 3.54
C GLU A 96 18.26 3.73 3.36
N PHE A 97 18.29 4.39 2.21
CA PHE A 97 19.24 5.47 1.94
C PHE A 97 18.67 6.83 2.37
N PRO A 98 19.36 7.58 3.23
CA PRO A 98 18.99 8.96 3.52
C PRO A 98 19.31 9.87 2.32
N ARG A 99 18.65 11.03 2.25
CA ARG A 99 18.74 12.00 1.13
C ARG A 99 20.16 12.32 0.63
N ARG A 100 21.16 12.33 1.53
CA ARG A 100 22.53 12.74 1.20
C ARG A 100 23.45 11.58 0.81
N SER A 101 23.00 10.33 0.93
CA SER A 101 23.90 9.18 0.80
C SER A 101 23.94 8.52 -0.57
N LEU A 102 23.01 8.82 -1.48
CA LEU A 102 22.96 8.19 -2.80
C LEU A 102 24.05 8.65 -3.77
N SER A 103 24.67 9.80 -3.54
CA SER A 103 25.70 10.32 -4.44
C SER A 103 26.97 9.49 -4.44
N SER A 104 27.25 8.74 -3.37
CA SER A 104 28.44 7.88 -3.26
C SER A 104 28.22 6.47 -3.81
N PHE A 105 26.97 6.05 -4.02
CA PHE A 105 26.70 4.73 -4.57
C PHE A 105 26.79 4.76 -6.10
N ARG A 106 27.86 4.14 -6.64
CA ARG A 106 27.99 3.86 -8.07
C ARG A 106 26.87 2.90 -8.47
N ASP A 107 26.36 3.10 -9.68
CA ASP A 107 25.15 2.52 -10.26
C ASP A 107 24.56 1.28 -9.53
N PRO A 108 23.52 1.46 -8.69
CA PRO A 108 22.87 0.35 -7.98
C PRO A 108 22.26 -0.71 -8.89
N ALA A 109 22.19 -0.48 -10.21
CA ALA A 109 21.77 -1.51 -11.16
C ALA A 109 22.69 -2.74 -11.17
N ARG A 110 23.87 -2.69 -10.52
CA ARG A 110 24.80 -3.81 -10.41
C ARG A 110 25.29 -3.93 -8.97
N LEU A 111 24.55 -4.66 -8.15
CA LEU A 111 25.07 -5.13 -6.86
C LEU A 111 26.04 -6.29 -7.11
N PRO A 112 27.19 -6.35 -6.40
CA PRO A 112 28.06 -7.51 -6.45
C PRO A 112 27.37 -8.73 -5.83
N GLY A 113 27.81 -9.94 -6.20
CA GLY A 113 27.36 -11.17 -5.53
C GLY A 113 26.08 -11.80 -6.07
N GLY A 114 25.66 -11.45 -7.29
CA GLY A 114 24.56 -12.12 -7.98
C GLY A 114 23.20 -11.78 -7.41
N PHE A 115 22.88 -10.49 -7.26
CA PHE A 115 21.55 -10.06 -6.83
C PHE A 115 20.66 -9.72 -8.02
N SER A 116 19.47 -10.30 -8.06
CA SER A 116 18.43 -10.01 -9.04
C SER A 116 17.05 -10.45 -8.50
N PRO A 117 15.97 -9.70 -8.76
CA PRO A 117 15.96 -8.36 -9.34
C PRO A 117 16.46 -7.31 -8.34
N ILE A 118 16.97 -6.17 -8.85
CA ILE A 118 17.33 -5.01 -8.03
C ILE A 118 16.36 -3.87 -8.33
N ARG A 119 15.59 -3.46 -7.32
CA ARG A 119 14.57 -2.41 -7.44
C ARG A 119 14.87 -1.25 -6.52
N ARG A 120 14.50 -0.05 -6.97
CA ARG A 120 14.69 1.20 -6.23
C ARG A 120 13.40 1.94 -6.12
N TYR A 121 13.08 2.38 -4.92
CA TYR A 121 11.86 3.10 -4.64
C TYR A 121 12.19 4.46 -4.05
N TRP A 122 11.61 5.50 -4.61
CA TRP A 122 11.52 6.75 -3.87
C TRP A 122 10.48 6.58 -2.76
N VAL A 123 10.88 6.92 -1.54
CA VAL A 123 10.04 6.82 -0.36
C VAL A 123 9.57 8.22 0.02
N HIS A 124 8.26 8.44 -0.04
CA HIS A 124 7.66 9.73 0.27
C HIS A 124 6.93 9.69 1.61
N PRO A 125 7.06 10.70 2.49
CA PRO A 125 8.12 11.71 2.51
C PRO A 125 9.43 11.18 3.14
N SER A 126 9.35 10.13 3.97
CA SER A 126 10.44 9.56 4.75
C SER A 126 10.27 8.05 4.96
N HIS A 127 11.36 7.36 5.33
CA HIS A 127 11.34 5.95 5.71
C HIS A 127 10.58 5.67 7.01
N ALA A 128 10.60 6.61 7.96
CA ALA A 128 9.92 6.48 9.24
C ALA A 128 8.39 6.60 9.12
N SER A 129 7.89 7.32 8.11
CA SER A 129 6.45 7.53 7.92
C SER A 129 6.12 7.55 6.44
N PRO A 130 6.31 6.42 5.73
CA PRO A 130 6.04 6.36 4.31
C PRO A 130 4.55 6.58 4.06
N LYS A 131 4.25 7.34 3.02
CA LYS A 131 2.95 7.55 2.39
C LYS A 131 2.91 6.96 0.99
N ALA A 132 4.06 6.81 0.34
CA ALA A 132 4.18 6.16 -0.95
C ALA A 132 5.59 5.58 -1.19
N PHE A 133 5.64 4.51 -1.97
CA PHE A 133 6.83 3.96 -2.59
C PHE A 133 6.64 3.97 -4.11
N VAL A 134 7.52 4.68 -4.81
CA VAL A 134 7.44 4.86 -6.27
C VAL A 134 8.65 4.20 -6.90
N ASP A 135 8.43 3.21 -7.76
CA ASP A 135 9.50 2.52 -8.47
C ASP A 135 10.23 3.52 -9.40
N LEU A 136 11.52 3.72 -9.16
CA LEU A 136 12.39 4.61 -9.91
C LEU A 136 12.94 3.96 -11.19
N GLY A 137 12.84 2.63 -11.30
CA GLY A 137 13.18 1.88 -12.51
C GLY A 137 12.12 2.00 -13.60
N SER A 138 10.90 2.42 -13.26
CA SER A 138 9.80 2.60 -14.21
C SER A 138 9.42 4.08 -14.35
N PRO A 139 9.39 4.65 -15.58
CA PRO A 139 9.01 6.04 -15.78
C PRO A 139 7.50 6.28 -15.63
N GLY A 140 6.67 5.26 -15.88
CA GLY A 140 5.20 5.32 -15.81
C GLY A 140 4.64 5.79 -14.47
N PRO A 141 5.00 5.14 -13.34
CA PRO A 141 4.56 5.50 -11.99
C PRO A 141 4.86 6.95 -11.65
N VAL A 142 6.06 7.40 -12.02
CA VAL A 142 6.50 8.78 -11.80
C VAL A 142 5.63 9.75 -12.60
N ARG A 143 5.41 9.50 -13.90
CA ARG A 143 4.54 10.33 -14.75
C ARG A 143 3.11 10.40 -14.21
N ALA A 144 2.55 9.25 -13.85
CA ALA A 144 1.21 9.17 -13.28
C ALA A 144 1.08 9.98 -11.98
N LEU A 145 2.08 9.89 -11.09
CA LEU A 145 2.10 10.66 -9.85
C LEU A 145 2.21 12.18 -10.12
N VAL A 146 3.06 12.58 -11.07
CA VAL A 146 3.20 13.99 -11.49
C VAL A 146 1.88 14.52 -12.03
N ALA A 147 1.24 13.80 -12.96
CA ALA A 147 -0.01 14.20 -13.60
C ALA A 147 -1.14 14.41 -12.58
N ARG A 148 -1.21 13.56 -11.55
CA ARG A 148 -2.21 13.66 -10.48
C ARG A 148 -1.96 14.79 -9.48
N HIS A 149 -0.70 15.17 -9.25
CA HIS A 149 -0.34 16.17 -8.24
C HIS A 149 0.09 17.52 -8.82
N THR A 150 -0.21 17.81 -10.09
CA THR A 150 0.21 19.03 -10.81
C THR A 150 -0.03 20.33 -10.04
N ARG A 151 -1.04 20.40 -9.17
CA ARG A 151 -1.41 21.60 -8.41
C ARG A 151 -0.89 21.66 -6.96
N GLY A 152 0.08 20.82 -6.57
CA GLY A 152 0.60 20.78 -5.19
C GLY A 152 2.13 20.75 -5.06
N PRO A 153 2.68 20.97 -3.85
CA PRO A 153 4.12 20.89 -3.57
C PRO A 153 4.68 19.50 -3.90
N ILE A 154 3.87 18.45 -3.75
CA ILE A 154 4.20 17.08 -4.14
C ILE A 154 4.42 16.98 -5.66
N GLY A 155 3.55 17.56 -6.49
CA GLY A 155 3.74 17.57 -7.95
C GLY A 155 4.99 18.29 -8.40
N ARG A 156 5.37 19.38 -7.70
CA ARG A 156 6.64 20.08 -7.94
C ARG A 156 7.85 19.20 -7.63
N ILE A 157 7.82 18.44 -6.54
CA ILE A 157 8.91 17.49 -6.20
C ILE A 157 8.95 16.33 -7.21
N LEU A 158 7.79 15.84 -7.61
CA LEU A 158 7.67 14.73 -8.56
C LEU A 158 8.13 15.10 -9.97
N SER A 159 7.89 16.33 -10.42
CA SER A 159 8.36 16.77 -11.74
C SER A 159 9.89 16.78 -11.83
N LEU A 160 10.60 16.96 -10.69
CA LEU A 160 12.05 16.79 -10.62
C LEU A 160 12.49 15.33 -10.86
N MET A 161 11.61 14.35 -10.63
CA MET A 161 11.93 12.93 -10.90
C MET A 161 11.89 12.58 -12.38
N LEU A 162 11.16 13.35 -13.18
CA LEU A 162 11.17 13.22 -14.64
C LEU A 162 12.45 13.81 -15.26
N ARG A 163 13.22 14.60 -14.50
CA ARG A 163 14.48 15.20 -14.97
C ARG A 163 15.62 14.17 -15.10
N PRO A 164 16.69 14.49 -15.84
CA PRO A 164 17.84 13.59 -16.01
C PRO A 164 18.52 13.19 -14.68
N ALA A 165 19.23 12.07 -14.73
CA ALA A 165 19.84 11.36 -13.59
C ALA A 165 20.56 12.21 -12.51
N PRO A 166 21.37 13.25 -12.83
CA PRO A 166 22.05 14.02 -11.78
C PRO A 166 21.09 14.79 -10.86
N ILE A 167 19.92 15.19 -11.36
CA ILE A 167 18.90 15.88 -10.56
C ILE A 167 18.13 14.85 -9.71
N ARG A 168 17.94 13.63 -10.22
CA ARG A 168 17.32 12.53 -9.47
C ARG A 168 18.11 12.13 -8.21
N ARG A 169 19.43 12.30 -8.21
CA ARG A 169 20.28 12.02 -7.03
C ARG A 169 20.05 12.98 -5.86
N ARG A 170 19.37 14.11 -6.08
CA ARG A 170 18.95 15.05 -5.03
C ARG A 170 17.55 14.77 -4.50
N LEU A 171 16.88 13.73 -5.02
CA LEU A 171 15.54 13.36 -4.58
C LEU A 171 15.60 12.80 -3.15
N GLY A 172 14.41 12.62 -2.58
CA GLY A 172 14.17 12.26 -1.19
C GLY A 172 14.81 10.94 -0.73
N PRO A 173 14.39 10.41 0.42
CA PRO A 173 14.82 9.10 0.86
C PRO A 173 14.52 8.03 -0.21
N VAL A 174 15.46 7.10 -0.39
CA VAL A 174 15.34 6.00 -1.36
C VAL A 174 15.49 4.68 -0.64
N ALA A 175 14.66 3.72 -0.99
CA ALA A 175 14.79 2.34 -0.59
C ALA A 175 15.37 1.52 -1.75
N LEU A 176 16.22 0.55 -1.43
CA LEU A 176 16.65 -0.50 -2.34
C LEU A 176 16.08 -1.82 -1.84
N VAL A 177 15.54 -2.60 -2.77
CA VAL A 177 15.11 -3.98 -2.54
C VAL A 177 15.86 -4.84 -3.54
N ALA A 178 16.52 -5.90 -3.06
CA ALA A 178 17.12 -6.88 -3.94
C ALA A 178 17.01 -8.28 -3.34
N ARG A 179 17.04 -9.28 -4.20
CA ARG A 179 17.12 -10.70 -3.81
C ARG A 179 18.47 -11.25 -4.25
N ARG A 180 19.11 -12.08 -3.42
CA ARG A 180 20.31 -12.82 -3.83
C ARG A 180 19.86 -14.02 -4.64
N ASN A 181 20.46 -14.22 -5.80
CA ASN A 181 20.15 -15.37 -6.65
C ASN A 181 20.41 -16.66 -5.87
N ASP A 182 19.45 -17.57 -5.96
CA ASP A 182 19.60 -18.93 -5.49
C ASP A 182 20.04 -19.79 -6.69
N PRO A 183 21.21 -20.46 -6.63
CA PRO A 183 21.64 -21.32 -7.72
C PRO A 183 20.64 -22.44 -8.01
N ASP A 184 19.88 -22.90 -7.01
CA ASP A 184 18.94 -24.01 -7.15
C ASP A 184 17.61 -23.56 -7.80
N THR A 185 17.26 -22.28 -7.69
CA THR A 185 16.06 -21.71 -8.33
C THR A 185 16.39 -20.76 -9.49
N ALA A 186 17.64 -20.77 -9.97
CA ALA A 186 18.09 -19.88 -11.03
C ALA A 186 17.31 -20.15 -12.32
N GLY A 187 16.44 -19.22 -12.71
CA GLY A 187 15.64 -19.32 -13.93
C GLY A 187 14.17 -19.67 -13.74
N ASP A 188 13.67 -19.73 -12.50
CA ASP A 188 12.22 -19.72 -12.28
C ASP A 188 11.70 -18.27 -12.25
N PRO A 189 11.08 -17.78 -13.36
CA PRO A 189 10.59 -16.41 -13.43
C PRO A 189 9.49 -16.14 -12.41
N ASP A 190 8.77 -17.16 -11.96
CA ASP A 190 7.72 -16.98 -10.96
C ASP A 190 8.36 -16.55 -9.63
N HIS A 191 9.55 -17.04 -9.28
CA HIS A 191 10.21 -16.71 -8.02
C HIS A 191 10.86 -15.30 -7.98
N GLU A 192 11.07 -14.64 -9.11
CA GLU A 192 11.78 -13.36 -9.16
C GLU A 192 10.89 -12.15 -8.80
N ASP A 193 9.57 -12.23 -9.02
CA ASP A 193 8.70 -11.07 -8.88
C ASP A 193 8.13 -10.87 -7.47
N ALA A 194 8.29 -9.64 -6.97
CA ALA A 194 7.69 -9.16 -5.72
C ALA A 194 6.16 -9.33 -5.71
N ALA A 195 5.58 -9.54 -4.53
CA ALA A 195 4.13 -9.76 -4.35
C ALA A 195 3.28 -8.70 -5.04
N ILE A 196 3.69 -7.44 -4.90
CA ILE A 196 2.97 -6.31 -5.46
C ILE A 196 3.16 -6.15 -6.98
N THR A 197 4.27 -6.64 -7.55
CA THR A 197 4.45 -6.73 -9.01
C THR A 197 3.52 -7.80 -9.59
N ARG A 198 3.45 -8.98 -8.96
CA ARG A 198 2.48 -10.00 -9.37
C ARG A 198 1.04 -9.52 -9.22
N ALA A 199 0.77 -8.63 -8.26
CA ALA A 199 -0.52 -7.94 -8.14
C ALA A 199 -0.78 -6.96 -9.31
N ALA A 200 0.26 -6.35 -9.88
CA ALA A 200 0.15 -5.50 -11.07
C ALA A 200 -0.12 -6.30 -12.35
N ASP A 201 0.36 -7.54 -12.42
CA ASP A 201 0.16 -8.46 -13.55
C ASP A 201 -1.16 -9.23 -13.50
N ILE A 202 -2.05 -8.93 -12.55
CA ILE A 202 -3.35 -9.58 -12.45
C ILE A 202 -4.32 -8.98 -13.48
N GLY A 203 -4.67 -9.79 -14.47
CA GLY A 203 -5.60 -9.43 -15.55
C GLY A 203 -4.88 -8.92 -16.81
N PRO A 204 -5.62 -8.57 -17.88
CA PRO A 204 -5.02 -8.18 -19.15
C PRO A 204 -4.24 -6.85 -19.07
N GLY A 205 -3.00 -6.83 -19.53
CA GLY A 205 -2.15 -5.62 -19.56
C GLY A 205 -1.23 -5.48 -18.34
N LYS A 206 0.06 -5.32 -18.61
CA LYS A 206 1.10 -5.06 -17.62
C LYS A 206 1.10 -3.58 -17.26
N GLY A 207 1.01 -3.29 -15.96
CA GLY A 207 1.06 -1.91 -15.46
C GLY A 207 2.28 -1.68 -14.59
N ALA A 208 2.70 -0.42 -14.52
CA ALA A 208 3.68 -0.01 -13.56
C ALA A 208 3.02 0.34 -12.22
N LEU A 209 3.75 0.17 -11.12
CA LEU A 209 3.17 0.19 -9.78
C LEU A 209 3.60 1.41 -8.97
N VAL A 210 2.63 2.04 -8.30
CA VAL A 210 2.85 2.94 -7.16
C VAL A 210 2.24 2.30 -5.93
N MET A 211 3.04 2.04 -4.89
CA MET A 211 2.50 1.61 -3.61
C MET A 211 2.18 2.84 -2.75
N LEU A 212 0.98 2.90 -2.21
CA LEU A 212 0.52 3.90 -1.26
C LEU A 212 0.34 3.27 0.11
N THR A 213 0.71 4.04 1.13
CA THR A 213 0.68 3.63 2.53
C THR A 213 -0.10 4.68 3.33
N PRO A 214 -1.45 4.65 3.25
CA PRO A 214 -2.26 5.71 3.84
C PRO A 214 -2.09 5.75 5.36
N SER A 215 -1.99 6.97 5.91
CA SER A 215 -1.66 7.22 7.32
C SER A 215 -2.88 7.52 8.21
N PHE A 216 -4.10 7.49 7.67
CA PHE A 216 -5.29 7.69 8.50
C PHE A 216 -5.55 6.46 9.38
N SER A 217 -5.94 6.68 10.65
CA SER A 217 -6.08 5.63 11.68
C SER A 217 -6.96 4.46 11.26
N ALA A 218 -7.99 4.71 10.44
CA ALA A 218 -8.86 3.67 9.90
C ALA A 218 -8.25 2.87 8.74
N SER A 219 -7.09 3.26 8.19
CA SER A 219 -6.48 2.56 7.07
C SER A 219 -5.84 1.26 7.53
N ARG A 220 -6.51 0.15 7.27
CA ARG A 220 -5.99 -1.22 7.53
C ARG A 220 -5.27 -1.81 6.32
N HIS A 221 -5.11 -1.04 5.24
CA HIS A 221 -4.70 -1.59 3.95
C HIS A 221 -3.49 -0.85 3.35
N VAL A 222 -2.67 -1.61 2.63
CA VAL A 222 -1.72 -1.08 1.65
C VAL A 222 -2.38 -1.10 0.27
N ILE A 223 -2.15 -0.05 -0.51
CA ILE A 223 -2.82 0.15 -1.80
C ILE A 223 -1.76 0.19 -2.91
N GLY A 224 -1.84 -0.71 -3.87
CA GLY A 224 -1.10 -0.62 -5.13
C GLY A 224 -1.93 0.09 -6.19
N LEU A 225 -1.46 1.22 -6.70
CA LEU A 225 -1.98 1.84 -7.92
C LEU A 225 -1.23 1.28 -9.12
N ILE A 226 -1.97 0.67 -10.05
CA ILE A 226 -1.41 0.06 -11.24
C ILE A 226 -1.72 1.00 -12.40
N VAL A 227 -0.68 1.58 -12.97
CA VAL A 227 -0.76 2.62 -14.00
C VAL A 227 -0.22 2.11 -15.32
N ASP A 228 -0.79 2.58 -16.41
CA ASP A 228 -0.25 2.40 -17.74
C ASP A 228 1.12 3.10 -17.82
N PRO A 229 2.20 2.40 -18.21
CA PRO A 229 3.51 3.00 -18.27
C PRO A 229 3.66 4.05 -19.38
N GLU A 230 2.89 3.94 -20.45
CA GLU A 230 2.92 4.84 -21.61
C GLU A 230 2.06 6.08 -21.36
N THR A 231 0.80 5.87 -20.97
CA THR A 231 -0.19 6.94 -20.80
C THR A 231 -0.18 7.56 -19.40
N GLY A 232 0.35 6.85 -18.40
CA GLY A 232 0.27 7.25 -16.99
C GLY A 232 -1.14 7.17 -16.40
N SER A 233 -2.11 6.63 -17.14
CA SER A 233 -3.48 6.46 -16.67
C SER A 233 -3.56 5.36 -15.62
N LEU A 234 -4.49 5.48 -14.67
CA LEU A 234 -4.72 4.42 -13.68
C LEU A 234 -5.56 3.32 -14.32
N ILE A 235 -5.05 2.09 -14.31
CA ILE A 235 -5.72 0.91 -14.87
C ILE A 235 -6.45 0.14 -13.77
N ARG A 236 -5.77 -0.08 -12.63
CA ARG A 236 -6.27 -0.89 -11.52
C ARG A 236 -5.85 -0.37 -10.16
N VAL A 237 -6.54 -0.84 -9.15
CA VAL A 237 -6.18 -0.68 -7.75
C VAL A 237 -6.08 -2.06 -7.12
N ALA A 238 -4.94 -2.36 -6.52
CA ALA A 238 -4.73 -3.54 -5.69
C ALA A 238 -4.75 -3.15 -4.21
N LYS A 239 -5.38 -3.95 -3.36
CA LYS A 239 -5.46 -3.72 -1.92
C LYS A 239 -5.09 -5.00 -1.18
N THR A 240 -4.36 -4.85 -0.09
CA THR A 240 -4.03 -5.94 0.83
C THR A 240 -4.07 -5.45 2.27
N SER A 241 -4.40 -6.32 3.22
CA SER A 241 -4.46 -5.97 4.64
C SER A 241 -3.06 -5.91 5.24
N ARG A 242 -2.83 -4.92 6.10
CA ARG A 242 -1.62 -4.78 6.92
C ARG A 242 -1.47 -5.90 7.94
N LEU A 243 -2.61 -6.33 8.47
CA LEU A 243 -2.74 -7.40 9.45
C LEU A 243 -3.24 -8.67 8.76
N ALA A 244 -3.11 -9.81 9.43
CA ALA A 244 -3.58 -11.10 8.89
C ALA A 244 -5.11 -11.16 8.68
N ASP A 245 -5.85 -10.28 9.35
CA ASP A 245 -7.30 -10.13 9.21
C ASP A 245 -7.65 -9.46 7.87
N ASP A 246 -8.25 -10.22 6.97
CA ASP A 246 -8.69 -9.83 5.62
C ASP A 246 -10.22 -9.74 5.49
N THR A 247 -10.96 -9.83 6.60
CA THR A 247 -12.43 -9.85 6.61
C THR A 247 -13.05 -8.64 5.91
N GLN A 248 -12.46 -7.45 6.08
CA GLN A 248 -12.92 -6.23 5.41
C GLN A 248 -12.75 -6.28 3.89
N LEU A 249 -11.62 -6.82 3.40
CA LEU A 249 -11.37 -6.97 1.97
C LEU A 249 -12.22 -8.08 1.36
N GLU A 250 -12.47 -9.15 2.09
CA GLU A 250 -13.40 -10.20 1.66
C GLU A 250 -14.83 -9.66 1.55
N ALA A 251 -15.28 -8.89 2.54
CA ALA A 251 -16.58 -8.22 2.48
C ALA A 251 -16.66 -7.25 1.30
N GLU A 252 -15.59 -6.49 1.02
CA GLU A 252 -15.51 -5.62 -0.16
C GLU A 252 -15.59 -6.41 -1.47
N ALA A 253 -14.84 -7.51 -1.61
CA ALA A 253 -14.89 -8.37 -2.78
C ALA A 253 -16.30 -8.94 -3.03
N ARG A 254 -16.98 -9.38 -1.96
CA ARG A 254 -18.37 -9.86 -2.01
C ARG A 254 -19.33 -8.75 -2.42
N ALA A 255 -19.20 -7.55 -1.86
CA ALA A 255 -20.03 -6.41 -2.22
C ALA A 255 -19.86 -6.06 -3.71
N LEU A 256 -18.63 -5.94 -4.21
CA LEU A 256 -18.37 -5.67 -5.63
C LEU A 256 -19.00 -6.73 -6.54
N THR A 257 -18.85 -8.02 -6.19
CA THR A 257 -19.48 -9.13 -6.92
C THR A 257 -21.00 -9.03 -6.91
N ARG A 258 -21.61 -8.67 -5.78
CA ARG A 258 -23.07 -8.47 -5.67
C ARG A 258 -23.55 -7.32 -6.55
N ILE A 259 -22.85 -6.19 -6.52
CA ILE A 259 -23.23 -5.02 -7.32
C ILE A 259 -23.08 -5.30 -8.83
N ASP A 260 -22.11 -6.15 -9.22
CA ASP A 260 -21.96 -6.62 -10.61
C ASP A 260 -23.15 -7.44 -11.14
N THR A 261 -24.00 -7.95 -10.24
CA THR A 261 -25.22 -8.69 -10.62
C THR A 261 -26.47 -7.80 -10.74
N LEU A 262 -26.36 -6.48 -10.57
CA LEU A 262 -27.49 -5.55 -10.73
C LEU A 262 -27.86 -5.36 -12.22
N PRO A 263 -29.15 -5.19 -12.58
CA PRO A 263 -29.55 -4.96 -13.97
C PRO A 263 -29.00 -3.66 -14.56
N ARG A 264 -28.89 -2.61 -13.73
CA ARG A 264 -28.33 -1.30 -14.09
C ARG A 264 -27.32 -0.88 -13.03
N PRO A 265 -26.12 -1.46 -13.08
CA PRO A 265 -25.15 -1.22 -12.05
C PRO A 265 -24.63 0.23 -12.11
N PRO A 266 -24.62 1.00 -11.01
CA PRO A 266 -24.09 2.35 -11.05
C PRO A 266 -22.56 2.33 -11.26
N ARG A 267 -21.98 3.46 -11.68
CA ARG A 267 -20.52 3.56 -11.93
C ARG A 267 -19.74 3.21 -10.66
N ARG A 268 -18.83 2.25 -10.76
CA ARG A 268 -18.07 1.70 -9.62
C ARG A 268 -16.77 1.03 -10.10
N PRO A 269 -15.88 0.60 -9.20
CA PRO A 269 -14.82 -0.33 -9.58
C PRO A 269 -15.41 -1.75 -9.77
N HIS A 270 -14.92 -2.47 -10.76
CA HIS A 270 -15.25 -3.89 -10.96
C HIS A 270 -14.23 -4.77 -10.27
N LEU A 271 -14.67 -5.88 -9.68
CA LEU A 271 -13.76 -6.88 -9.14
C LEU A 271 -13.00 -7.56 -10.29
N VAL A 272 -11.67 -7.39 -10.34
CA VAL A 272 -10.81 -8.05 -11.31
C VAL A 272 -10.32 -9.39 -10.76
N ALA A 273 -9.93 -9.40 -9.47
CA ALA A 273 -9.52 -10.62 -8.80
C ALA A 273 -9.61 -10.52 -7.28
N TRP A 274 -9.85 -11.67 -6.66
CA TRP A 274 -9.69 -11.90 -5.23
C TRP A 274 -8.90 -13.20 -5.04
N ARG A 275 -7.61 -13.10 -4.68
CA ARG A 275 -6.74 -14.28 -4.58
C ARG A 275 -5.58 -14.11 -3.61
N ARG A 276 -5.02 -15.22 -3.15
CA ARG A 276 -3.81 -15.24 -2.33
C ARG A 276 -2.57 -15.14 -3.22
N LEU A 277 -1.71 -14.19 -2.93
CA LEU A 277 -0.39 -14.02 -3.55
C LEU A 277 0.63 -13.97 -2.43
N LEU A 278 1.59 -14.91 -2.47
CA LEU A 278 2.76 -14.90 -1.59
C LEU A 278 2.36 -14.68 -0.11
N GLY A 279 1.46 -15.53 0.39
CA GLY A 279 1.02 -15.49 1.79
C GLY A 279 -0.11 -14.50 2.13
N SER A 280 -0.32 -13.44 1.34
CA SER A 280 -1.38 -12.43 1.60
C SER A 280 -2.52 -12.50 0.60
N ARG A 281 -3.76 -12.20 1.01
CA ARG A 281 -4.88 -12.02 0.08
C ARG A 281 -4.85 -10.62 -0.52
N TRP A 282 -5.10 -10.55 -1.82
CA TRP A 282 -5.15 -9.32 -2.58
C TRP A 282 -6.52 -9.16 -3.25
N LEU A 283 -7.11 -7.98 -3.05
CA LEU A 283 -8.27 -7.50 -3.78
C LEU A 283 -7.78 -6.61 -4.92
N VAL A 284 -8.00 -7.03 -6.16
CA VAL A 284 -7.68 -6.25 -7.36
C VAL A 284 -8.98 -5.80 -8.01
N GLN A 285 -9.09 -4.51 -8.25
CA GLN A 285 -10.28 -3.89 -8.83
C GLN A 285 -9.90 -2.95 -9.98
N SER A 286 -10.84 -2.69 -10.89
CA SER A 286 -10.65 -1.72 -11.96
C SER A 286 -10.47 -0.31 -11.40
N ALA A 287 -9.77 0.54 -12.13
CA ALA A 287 -9.81 1.96 -11.86
C ALA A 287 -11.21 2.52 -12.16
N VAL A 288 -11.61 3.53 -11.39
CA VAL A 288 -12.80 4.32 -11.67
C VAL A 288 -12.32 5.65 -12.22
N GLY A 289 -12.77 6.00 -13.43
CA GLY A 289 -12.54 7.33 -13.99
C GLY A 289 -13.42 8.39 -13.30
N GLY A 290 -13.03 9.65 -13.42
CA GLY A 290 -13.76 10.79 -12.86
C GLY A 290 -12.93 11.60 -11.87
N GLU A 291 -13.51 12.69 -11.40
CA GLU A 291 -12.91 13.55 -10.37
C GLU A 291 -13.50 13.19 -9.00
N PRO A 292 -12.70 13.18 -7.93
CA PRO A 292 -13.21 12.95 -6.59
C PRO A 292 -14.14 14.11 -6.20
N MET A 293 -15.30 13.79 -5.64
CA MET A 293 -16.16 14.75 -4.97
C MET A 293 -15.48 15.18 -3.65
N ASP A 294 -14.67 16.23 -3.72
CA ASP A 294 -13.94 16.78 -2.58
C ASP A 294 -14.75 17.87 -1.86
N ARG A 295 -14.20 18.39 -0.74
CA ARG A 295 -14.86 19.45 0.03
C ARG A 295 -15.15 20.70 -0.80
N GLY A 296 -14.28 21.03 -1.76
CA GLY A 296 -14.45 22.18 -2.64
C GLY A 296 -15.63 21.98 -3.58
N ALA A 297 -15.71 20.80 -4.22
CA ALA A 297 -16.83 20.42 -5.08
C ALA A 297 -18.17 20.45 -4.31
N VAL A 298 -18.22 19.83 -3.12
CA VAL A 298 -19.42 19.81 -2.27
C VAL A 298 -19.81 21.21 -1.80
N SER A 299 -18.85 22.07 -1.48
CA SER A 299 -19.16 23.43 -1.04
C SER A 299 -19.63 24.33 -2.19
N ALA A 300 -19.20 24.04 -3.42
CA ALA A 300 -19.58 24.81 -4.61
C ALA A 300 -20.98 24.43 -5.14
N ASP A 301 -21.36 23.16 -5.01
CA ASP A 301 -22.65 22.64 -5.47
C ASP A 301 -23.12 21.48 -4.56
N PRO A 302 -23.64 21.79 -3.35
CA PRO A 302 -24.06 20.76 -2.40
C PRO A 302 -25.27 19.97 -2.91
N ASP A 303 -26.22 20.64 -3.57
CA ASP A 303 -27.46 20.02 -4.06
C ASP A 303 -27.16 19.08 -5.23
N GLY A 304 -26.36 19.51 -6.22
CA GLY A 304 -25.95 18.63 -7.32
C GLY A 304 -25.11 17.45 -6.84
N CYS A 305 -24.28 17.62 -5.80
CA CYS A 305 -23.57 16.51 -5.17
C CYS A 305 -24.53 15.53 -4.48
N ALA A 306 -25.55 16.04 -3.77
CA ALA A 306 -26.56 15.21 -3.12
C ALA A 306 -27.39 14.42 -4.13
N ASP A 307 -27.78 15.05 -5.24
CA ASP A 307 -28.50 14.41 -6.34
C ASP A 307 -27.67 13.28 -6.94
N LEU A 308 -26.39 13.52 -7.25
CA LEU A 308 -25.49 12.48 -7.78
C LEU A 308 -25.34 11.28 -6.83
N ILE A 309 -25.26 11.52 -5.52
CA ILE A 309 -25.18 10.45 -4.52
C ILE A 309 -26.51 9.70 -4.45
N THR A 310 -27.63 10.41 -4.43
CA THR A 310 -28.98 9.84 -4.33
C THR A 310 -29.30 8.98 -5.55
N ASP A 311 -28.97 9.46 -6.75
CA ASP A 311 -29.11 8.70 -8.00
C ASP A 311 -28.26 7.43 -7.98
N TRP A 312 -27.02 7.52 -7.50
CA TRP A 312 -26.13 6.37 -7.38
C TRP A 312 -26.68 5.32 -6.39
N LEU A 313 -27.16 5.77 -5.23
CA LEU A 313 -27.77 4.92 -4.20
C LEU A 313 -29.06 4.26 -4.69
N SER A 314 -29.90 5.01 -5.40
CA SER A 314 -31.13 4.49 -6.00
C SER A 314 -30.85 3.41 -7.04
N GLY A 315 -29.71 3.48 -7.72
CA GLY A 315 -29.24 2.43 -8.63
C GLY A 315 -28.80 1.13 -7.95
N LEU A 316 -28.61 1.12 -6.63
CA LEU A 316 -28.27 -0.07 -5.85
C LEU A 316 -29.48 -0.84 -5.33
N ASP A 317 -30.67 -0.24 -5.36
CA ASP A 317 -31.86 -0.82 -4.77
C ASP A 317 -32.28 -2.12 -5.48
N ARG A 318 -32.59 -3.14 -4.67
CA ARG A 318 -33.07 -4.45 -5.12
C ARG A 318 -34.42 -4.73 -4.48
N PRO A 319 -35.53 -4.65 -5.23
CA PRO A 319 -36.81 -5.07 -4.71
C PRO A 319 -36.75 -6.55 -4.31
N GLY A 320 -37.02 -6.85 -3.04
CA GLY A 320 -37.19 -8.21 -2.53
C GLY A 320 -35.96 -8.90 -1.94
N SER A 321 -34.85 -8.20 -1.67
CA SER A 321 -33.72 -8.82 -0.96
C SER A 321 -33.99 -8.91 0.55
N SER A 322 -34.08 -10.12 1.10
CA SER A 322 -34.16 -10.34 2.55
C SER A 322 -32.84 -9.93 3.20
N ARG A 323 -32.90 -9.15 4.30
CA ARG A 323 -31.73 -8.68 5.06
C ARG A 323 -30.89 -9.87 5.52
N PRO A 324 -29.60 -9.97 5.16
CA PRO A 324 -28.69 -10.89 5.82
C PRO A 324 -28.68 -10.61 7.33
N ALA A 325 -28.41 -11.62 8.15
CA ALA A 325 -28.19 -11.38 9.58
C ALA A 325 -27.07 -10.33 9.73
N ASP A 326 -27.43 -9.18 10.31
CA ASP A 326 -26.57 -8.02 10.50
C ASP A 326 -25.44 -8.39 11.46
N ASP A 327 -24.19 -8.30 11.02
CA ASP A 327 -23.00 -8.52 11.83
C ASP A 327 -22.68 -7.31 12.73
N GLY A 328 -23.59 -6.34 12.83
CA GLY A 328 -23.44 -5.09 13.57
C GLY A 328 -22.76 -3.99 12.75
N ARG A 329 -22.30 -4.29 11.52
CA ARG A 329 -21.65 -3.31 10.66
C ARG A 329 -22.60 -2.21 10.20
N TRP A 330 -23.84 -2.56 9.87
CA TRP A 330 -24.87 -1.59 9.54
C TRP A 330 -25.07 -0.59 10.68
N SER A 331 -25.23 -1.14 11.90
CA SER A 331 -25.42 -0.34 13.10
C SER A 331 -24.27 0.66 13.30
N SER A 332 -23.03 0.18 13.25
CA SER A 332 -21.85 1.04 13.45
C SER A 332 -21.61 2.09 12.36
N LEU A 333 -21.97 1.82 11.11
CA LEU A 333 -21.73 2.74 9.99
C LEU A 333 -22.84 3.78 9.81
N PHE A 334 -24.09 3.43 10.12
CA PHE A 334 -25.24 4.30 9.84
C PHE A 334 -26.06 4.60 11.09
N GLU A 335 -26.57 3.58 11.79
CA GLU A 335 -27.48 3.78 12.92
C GLU A 335 -26.85 4.57 14.08
N GLU A 336 -25.64 4.20 14.48
CA GLU A 336 -24.93 4.84 15.58
C GLU A 336 -24.54 6.28 15.26
N PRO A 337 -23.90 6.60 14.11
CA PRO A 337 -23.63 7.99 13.75
C PRO A 337 -24.90 8.83 13.62
N LEU A 338 -25.96 8.32 13.00
CA LEU A 338 -27.24 9.03 12.89
C LEU A 338 -27.87 9.25 14.26
N GLY A 339 -27.82 8.25 15.15
CA GLY A 339 -28.27 8.39 16.54
C GLY A 339 -27.41 9.36 17.36
N LEU A 340 -26.10 9.44 17.10
CA LEU A 340 -25.23 10.45 17.72
C LEU A 340 -25.56 11.86 17.23
N LEU A 341 -25.85 12.04 15.94
CA LEU A 341 -26.32 13.31 15.39
C LEU A 341 -27.67 13.71 16.00
N GLU A 342 -28.60 12.76 16.12
CA GLU A 342 -29.91 12.96 16.74
C GLU A 342 -29.78 13.44 18.19
N ARG A 343 -28.92 12.78 18.98
CA ARG A 343 -28.65 13.15 20.39
C ARG A 343 -27.84 14.44 20.52
N GLY A 344 -26.92 14.70 19.60
CA GLY A 344 -25.96 15.81 19.66
C GLY A 344 -26.48 17.13 19.07
N ALA A 345 -27.52 17.10 18.24
CA ALA A 345 -28.05 18.27 17.54
C ALA A 345 -29.52 18.63 17.90
N PRO A 346 -30.00 18.51 19.15
CA PRO A 346 -31.43 18.70 19.45
C PRO A 346 -31.97 20.10 19.18
N ARG A 347 -31.09 21.10 18.98
CA ARG A 347 -31.47 22.49 18.66
C ARG A 347 -31.29 22.86 17.18
N ASN A 348 -30.75 21.96 16.35
CA ASN A 348 -30.62 22.19 14.93
C ASN A 348 -31.73 21.44 14.19
N HIS A 349 -32.90 22.07 14.11
CA HIS A 349 -34.11 21.50 13.50
C HIS A 349 -33.90 21.05 12.05
N VAL A 350 -32.96 21.67 11.33
CA VAL A 350 -32.58 21.27 9.96
C VAL A 350 -31.89 19.90 9.99
N VAL A 351 -30.88 19.72 10.85
CA VAL A 351 -30.17 18.43 10.96
C VAL A 351 -31.12 17.33 11.42
N VAL A 352 -31.96 17.59 12.43
CA VAL A 352 -32.94 16.61 12.92
C VAL A 352 -33.94 16.23 11.83
N GLY A 353 -34.41 17.20 11.04
CA GLY A 353 -35.32 16.96 9.91
C GLY A 353 -34.72 16.10 8.80
N LEU A 354 -33.39 16.06 8.66
CA LEU A 354 -32.69 15.26 7.65
C LEU A 354 -32.41 13.81 8.09
N ILE A 355 -32.48 13.48 9.39
CA ILE A 355 -32.13 12.14 9.87
C ILE A 355 -33.09 11.08 9.35
N GLY A 356 -34.40 11.33 9.42
CA GLY A 356 -35.43 10.42 8.91
C GLY A 356 -35.30 10.12 7.41
N PRO A 357 -35.26 11.16 6.54
CA PRO A 357 -34.99 10.99 5.12
C PRO A 357 -33.68 10.27 4.83
N THR A 358 -32.60 10.60 5.56
CA THR A 358 -31.30 9.94 5.39
C THR A 358 -31.40 8.45 5.72
N ARG A 359 -32.06 8.07 6.82
CA ARG A 359 -32.29 6.65 7.19
C ARG A 359 -33.03 5.90 6.10
N ALA A 360 -34.12 6.46 5.60
CA ALA A 360 -34.91 5.86 4.52
C ALA A 360 -34.10 5.70 3.23
N LEU A 361 -33.26 6.68 2.90
CA LEU A 361 -32.40 6.63 1.71
C LEU A 361 -31.32 5.55 1.81
N VAL A 362 -30.74 5.34 3.00
CA VAL A 362 -29.65 4.37 3.15
C VAL A 362 -30.15 2.95 3.42
N GLU A 363 -31.36 2.75 3.94
CA GLU A 363 -31.92 1.43 4.30
C GLU A 363 -31.66 0.31 3.27
N PRO A 364 -31.80 0.54 1.93
CA PRO A 364 -31.48 -0.49 0.93
C PRO A 364 -30.04 -1.01 0.98
N LEU A 365 -29.10 -0.22 1.50
CA LEU A 365 -27.69 -0.61 1.66
C LEU A 365 -27.48 -1.65 2.77
N ALA A 366 -28.44 -1.84 3.68
CA ALA A 366 -28.36 -2.86 4.75
C ALA A 366 -28.30 -4.30 4.20
N HIS A 367 -28.60 -4.46 2.91
CA HIS A 367 -28.66 -5.75 2.22
C HIS A 367 -27.39 -6.06 1.40
N LEU A 368 -26.48 -5.09 1.23
CA LEU A 368 -25.23 -5.23 0.48
C LEU A 368 -24.12 -5.84 1.32
#